data_AF-A0A4R3NIA0-F1
#
_entry.id   AF-A0A4R3NIA0-F1
#
_cell.length_a   1.000
_cell.length_b   1.000
_cell.length_c   1.000
_cell.angle_alpha   90.00
_cell.angle_beta   90.00
_cell.angle_gamma   90.00
#
_symmetry.space_group_name_H-M   'P 1'
#
loop_
_entity.id
_entity.type
_entity.pdbx_description
1 polymer ?
#
loop_
_entity_poly.entity_id
_entity_poly.type
_entity_poly.pdbx_seq_one_letter_code
_entity_poly.pdbx_strand_id
1 'polypeptide(L)'
;MANTRKFNTTVKLGSKTYAPGEDVPISKNGLSEADADNLDQIFGKWRAAEGDAVDKRFTALTEERDTLADQVTALKAEAKPLADLKAERDNLAEQVRALTSERDELTKERDQALEDNATLSEALKALQDEEKGDDAATKDGSKA
;
A
#
# COMPACT_ATOMS: atom_id res chain seq x y z
N MET A 1 53.16 23.43 28.00
CA MET A 1 52.95 22.23 27.18
C MET A 1 53.87 22.33 25.97
N ALA A 2 54.48 21.23 25.51
CA ALA A 2 55.28 21.27 24.28
C ALA A 2 54.33 21.46 23.08
N ASN A 3 54.72 22.31 22.11
CA ASN A 3 53.95 22.47 20.87
C ASN A 3 54.24 21.28 19.96
N THR A 4 53.21 20.52 19.56
CA THR A 4 53.34 19.35 18.69
C THR A 4 52.25 19.35 17.63
N ARG A 5 52.52 18.70 16.48
CA ARG A 5 51.56 18.51 15.39
C ARG A 5 51.68 17.09 14.83
N LYS A 6 50.56 16.53 14.38
CA LYS A 6 50.47 15.21 13.73
C LYS A 6 50.43 15.39 12.22
N PHE A 7 51.04 14.45 11.49
CA PHE A 7 51.11 14.50 10.02
C PHE A 7 50.64 13.18 9.40
N ASN A 8 50.17 13.24 8.14
CA ASN A 8 49.76 12.06 7.35
C ASN A 8 50.94 11.26 6.76
N THR A 9 52.17 11.67 7.07
CA THR A 9 53.40 11.07 6.57
C THR A 9 54.38 10.83 7.71
N THR A 10 55.37 9.98 7.47
CA THR A 10 56.46 9.75 8.40
C THR A 10 57.38 10.97 8.42
N VAL A 11 57.69 11.49 9.62
CA VAL A 11 58.60 12.64 9.79
C VAL A 11 59.85 12.19 10.52
N LYS A 12 61.03 12.57 10.01
CA LYS A 12 62.32 12.24 10.65
C LYS A 12 63.00 13.51 11.14
N LEU A 13 63.32 13.54 12.44
CA LEU A 13 64.04 14.64 13.09
C LEU A 13 65.31 14.07 13.74
N GLY A 14 66.47 14.32 13.13
CA GLY A 14 67.75 13.75 13.57
C GLY A 14 67.74 12.22 13.55
N SER A 15 67.95 11.60 14.71
CA SER A 15 67.92 10.14 14.88
C SER A 15 66.53 9.57 15.14
N LYS A 16 65.51 10.41 15.43
CA LYS A 16 64.16 9.96 15.72
C LYS A 16 63.27 10.00 14.47
N THR A 17 62.48 8.94 14.30
CA THR A 17 61.47 8.82 13.26
C THR A 17 60.10 8.78 13.94
N TYR A 18 59.17 9.58 13.45
CA TYR A 18 57.79 9.68 13.92
C TYR A 18 56.87 9.08 12.85
N ALA A 19 56.04 8.12 13.25
CA ALA A 19 55.08 7.50 12.33
C ALA A 19 53.95 8.49 11.98
N PRO A 20 53.20 8.24 10.88
CA PRO A 20 51.99 9.02 10.60
C PRO A 20 51.04 9.03 11.80
N GLY A 21 50.54 10.20 12.18
CA GLY A 21 49.68 10.39 13.35
C GLY A 21 50.36 10.42 14.73
N GLU A 22 51.68 10.26 14.79
CA GLU A 22 52.46 10.49 16.02
C GLU A 22 52.67 12.00 16.25
N ASP A 23 52.75 12.42 17.51
CA ASP A 23 53.01 13.82 17.87
C ASP A 23 54.45 14.22 17.56
N VAL A 24 54.62 15.10 16.57
CA VAL A 24 55.93 15.63 16.16
C VAL A 24 56.13 17.01 16.80
N PRO A 25 57.26 17.27 17.48
CA PRO A 25 57.51 18.53 18.17
C PRO A 25 57.80 19.68 17.19
N ILE A 26 57.09 20.79 17.38
CA ILE A 26 57.28 22.04 16.63
C ILE A 26 58.02 23.04 17.52
N SER A 27 59.32 23.17 17.32
CA SER A 27 60.19 23.99 18.18
C SER A 27 61.53 24.28 17.53
N LYS A 28 62.37 25.12 18.17
CA LYS A 28 63.74 25.42 17.71
C LYS A 28 64.62 24.17 17.53
N ASN A 29 64.39 23.12 18.32
CA ASN A 29 65.11 21.85 18.23
C ASN A 29 64.27 20.73 17.58
N GLY A 30 63.11 21.09 16.99
CA GLY A 30 62.19 20.18 16.33
C GLY A 30 61.90 20.65 14.90
N LEU A 31 60.71 20.32 14.41
CA LEU A 31 60.26 20.82 13.12
C LEU A 31 59.95 22.33 13.23
N SER A 32 60.29 23.11 12.20
CA SER A 32 59.91 24.52 12.15
C SER A 32 58.43 24.68 11.80
N GLU A 33 57.84 25.84 12.14
CA GLU A 33 56.44 26.13 11.79
C GLU A 33 56.23 26.13 10.26
N ALA A 34 57.20 26.68 9.51
CA ALA A 34 57.14 26.73 8.05
C ALA A 34 57.21 25.33 7.41
N ASP A 35 58.03 24.43 7.94
CA ASP A 35 58.10 23.05 7.47
C ASP A 35 56.82 22.28 7.83
N ALA A 36 56.26 22.53 9.02
CA ALA A 36 54.98 21.96 9.42
C ALA A 36 53.85 22.39 8.47
N ASP A 37 53.79 23.66 8.12
CA ASP A 37 52.78 24.20 7.20
C ASP A 37 52.96 23.64 5.78
N ASN A 38 54.20 23.49 5.31
CA ASN A 38 54.48 22.86 4.02
C ASN A 38 54.06 21.38 4.00
N LEU A 39 54.28 20.64 5.11
CA LEU A 39 53.80 19.26 5.23
C LEU A 39 52.27 19.17 5.22
N ASP A 40 51.58 20.10 5.90
CA ASP A 40 50.12 20.19 5.86
C ASP A 40 49.60 20.53 4.46
N GLN A 41 50.33 21.34 3.69
CA GLN A 41 49.98 21.69 2.32
C GLN A 41 50.17 20.52 1.35
N ILE A 42 51.27 19.76 1.48
CA ILE A 42 51.61 18.67 0.56
C ILE A 42 50.81 17.39 0.88
N PHE A 43 50.69 17.04 2.16
CA PHE A 43 50.11 15.76 2.61
C PHE A 43 48.71 15.91 3.22
N GLY A 44 48.18 17.14 3.28
CA GLY A 44 46.95 17.45 3.98
C GLY A 44 47.13 17.42 5.50
N LYS A 45 46.24 18.11 6.21
CA LYS A 45 46.19 18.07 7.68
C LYS A 45 45.87 16.65 8.15
N TRP A 46 46.56 16.20 9.19
CA TRP A 46 46.26 14.91 9.79
C TRP A 46 44.82 14.84 10.29
N ARG A 47 44.14 13.74 9.97
CA ARG A 47 42.83 13.39 10.49
C ARG A 47 42.95 12.03 11.14
N ALA A 48 42.31 11.86 12.31
CA ALA A 48 42.15 10.53 12.87
C ALA A 48 41.45 9.64 11.82
N ALA A 49 41.82 8.36 11.78
CA ALA A 49 41.19 7.41 10.85
C ALA A 49 39.68 7.35 11.16
N GLU A 50 38.88 8.06 10.37
CA GLU A 50 37.41 7.99 10.41
C GLU A 50 36.88 6.66 9.84
N GLY A 51 37.77 5.75 9.43
CA GLY A 51 37.43 4.44 8.85
C GLY A 51 36.40 3.68 9.68
N ASP A 52 36.59 3.60 11.01
CA ASP A 52 35.64 2.93 11.90
C ASP A 52 34.25 3.61 11.94
N ALA A 53 34.19 4.93 11.77
CA ALA A 53 32.91 5.65 11.73
C ALA A 53 32.22 5.53 10.36
N VAL A 54 32.99 5.52 9.27
CA VAL A 54 32.48 5.31 7.91
C VAL A 54 31.98 3.89 7.73
N ASP A 55 32.74 2.90 8.21
CA ASP A 55 32.39 1.48 8.15
C ASP A 55 31.09 1.21 8.94
N LYS A 56 30.96 1.75 10.16
CA LYS A 56 29.72 1.65 10.94
C LYS A 56 28.52 2.27 10.23
N ARG A 57 28.69 3.45 9.61
CA ARG A 57 27.62 4.10 8.83
C ARG A 57 27.24 3.27 7.62
N PHE A 58 28.22 2.69 6.94
CA PHE A 58 27.99 1.84 5.77
C PHE A 58 27.24 0.57 6.15
N THR A 59 27.61 -0.10 7.25
CA THR A 59 26.87 -1.24 7.79
C THR A 59 25.44 -0.86 8.14
N ALA A 60 25.22 0.23 8.88
CA ALA A 60 23.89 0.69 9.26
C ALA A 60 23.00 0.99 8.03
N LEU A 61 23.54 1.70 7.04
CA LEU A 61 22.81 1.98 5.78
C LEU A 61 22.49 0.70 4.99
N THR A 62 23.36 -0.31 5.06
CA THR A 62 23.12 -1.59 4.40
C THR A 62 21.95 -2.33 5.07
N GLU A 63 21.94 -2.37 6.40
CA GLU A 63 20.87 -2.97 7.20
C GLU A 63 19.52 -2.25 7.00
N GLU A 64 19.52 -0.92 6.97
CA GLU A 64 18.33 -0.12 6.67
C GLU A 64 17.80 -0.41 5.26
N ARG A 65 18.69 -0.48 4.26
CA ARG A 65 18.32 -0.79 2.89
C ARG A 65 17.71 -2.18 2.77
N ASP A 66 18.26 -3.18 3.44
CA ASP A 66 17.72 -4.55 3.43
C ASP A 66 16.35 -4.61 4.10
N THR A 67 16.18 -3.93 5.24
CA THR A 67 14.87 -3.81 5.92
C THR A 67 13.82 -3.16 5.01
N LEU A 68 14.18 -2.07 4.32
CA LEU A 68 13.30 -1.40 3.37
C LEU A 68 12.94 -2.29 2.18
N ALA A 69 13.89 -3.09 1.67
CA ALA A 69 13.63 -4.04 0.58
C ALA A 69 12.62 -5.13 0.98
N ASP A 70 12.73 -5.64 2.21
CA ASP A 70 11.78 -6.61 2.76
C ASP A 70 10.38 -5.99 2.92
N GLN A 71 10.29 -4.77 3.45
CA GLN A 71 9.02 -4.04 3.58
C GLN A 71 8.34 -3.79 2.22
N VAL A 72 9.11 -3.38 1.20
CA VAL A 72 8.59 -3.20 -0.16
C VAL A 72 8.07 -4.51 -0.75
N THR A 73 8.75 -5.62 -0.46
CA THR A 73 8.32 -6.95 -0.93
C THR A 73 7.01 -7.37 -0.25
N ALA A 74 6.89 -7.17 1.06
CA ALA A 74 5.67 -7.43 1.81
C ALA A 74 4.49 -6.58 1.30
N LEU A 75 4.68 -5.28 1.11
CA LEU A 75 3.64 -4.37 0.58
C LEU A 75 3.19 -4.76 -0.84
N LYS A 76 4.11 -5.22 -1.70
CA LYS A 76 3.74 -5.73 -3.03
C LYS A 76 2.93 -7.01 -2.94
N ALA A 77 3.25 -7.89 -1.99
CA ALA A 77 2.49 -9.10 -1.75
C ALA A 77 1.07 -8.81 -1.25
N GLU A 78 0.88 -7.78 -0.42
CA GLU A 78 -0.43 -7.31 0.07
C GLU A 78 -1.24 -6.53 -0.97
N ALA A 79 -0.58 -5.83 -1.91
CA ALA A 79 -1.26 -5.11 -2.98
C ALA A 79 -1.99 -6.05 -3.96
N LYS A 80 -1.46 -7.26 -4.18
CA LYS A 80 -2.07 -8.27 -5.05
C LYS A 80 -3.47 -8.70 -4.61
N PRO A 81 -3.70 -9.17 -3.36
CA PRO A 81 -5.03 -9.56 -2.91
C PRO A 81 -6.01 -8.38 -2.86
N LEU A 82 -5.55 -7.14 -2.69
CA LEU A 82 -6.44 -5.97 -2.79
C LEU A 82 -7.03 -5.77 -4.18
N ALA A 83 -6.26 -6.05 -5.25
CA ALA A 83 -6.76 -5.99 -6.61
C ALA A 83 -7.83 -7.08 -6.87
N ASP A 84 -7.58 -8.30 -6.37
CA ASP A 84 -8.50 -9.43 -6.49
C ASP A 84 -9.82 -9.14 -5.74
N LEU A 85 -9.74 -8.62 -4.51
CA LEU A 85 -10.91 -8.20 -3.73
C LEU A 85 -11.73 -7.10 -4.41
N LYS A 86 -11.04 -6.15 -5.09
CA LYS A 86 -11.73 -5.09 -5.85
C LYS A 86 -12.52 -5.68 -7.02
N ALA A 87 -11.93 -6.62 -7.76
CA ALA A 87 -12.59 -7.29 -8.87
C ALA A 87 -13.80 -8.12 -8.39
N GLU A 88 -13.64 -8.84 -7.26
CA GLU A 88 -14.74 -9.59 -6.64
C GLU A 88 -15.89 -8.68 -6.21
N ARG A 89 -15.58 -7.54 -5.58
CA ARG A 89 -16.57 -6.52 -5.20
C ARG A 89 -17.32 -5.97 -6.41
N ASP A 90 -16.62 -5.67 -7.51
CA ASP A 90 -17.22 -5.15 -8.73
C ASP A 90 -18.17 -6.19 -9.36
N ASN A 91 -17.74 -7.45 -9.44
CA ASN A 91 -18.58 -8.56 -9.93
C ASN A 91 -19.84 -8.77 -9.06
N LEU A 92 -19.70 -8.74 -7.73
CA LEU A 92 -20.84 -8.84 -6.81
C LEU A 92 -21.81 -7.66 -6.98
N ALA A 93 -21.30 -6.45 -7.21
CA ALA A 93 -22.15 -5.28 -7.45
C ALA A 93 -22.97 -5.42 -8.75
N GLU A 94 -22.38 -6.00 -9.80
CA GLU A 94 -23.09 -6.32 -11.05
C GLU A 94 -24.18 -7.38 -10.83
N GLN A 95 -23.87 -8.45 -10.11
CA GLN A 95 -24.84 -9.50 -9.77
C GLN A 95 -26.02 -8.95 -8.95
N VAL A 96 -25.75 -8.09 -7.96
CA VAL A 96 -26.80 -7.44 -7.17
C VAL A 96 -27.71 -6.58 -8.05
N ARG A 97 -27.16 -5.85 -9.02
CA ARG A 97 -27.96 -5.06 -9.96
C ARG A 97 -28.84 -5.94 -10.85
N ALA A 98 -28.29 -7.04 -11.37
CA ALA A 98 -29.05 -8.00 -12.18
C ALA A 98 -30.20 -8.61 -11.39
N LEU A 99 -29.93 -9.11 -10.18
CA LEU A 99 -30.95 -9.68 -9.29
C LEU A 99 -32.01 -8.66 -8.88
N THR A 100 -31.63 -7.39 -8.70
CA THR A 100 -32.60 -6.32 -8.40
C THR A 100 -33.54 -6.10 -9.57
N SER A 101 -33.01 -6.07 -10.81
CA SER A 101 -33.81 -5.93 -12.03
C SER A 101 -34.77 -7.12 -12.20
N GLU A 102 -34.28 -8.35 -12.05
CA GLU A 102 -35.09 -9.56 -12.15
C GLU A 102 -36.22 -9.57 -11.09
N ARG A 103 -35.91 -9.16 -9.86
CA ARG A 103 -36.90 -9.01 -8.80
C ARG A 103 -37.99 -8.00 -9.18
N ASP A 104 -37.61 -6.86 -9.75
CA ASP A 104 -38.55 -5.81 -10.16
C ASP A 104 -39.47 -6.30 -11.29
N GLU A 105 -38.92 -7.04 -12.25
CA GLU A 105 -39.69 -7.66 -13.34
C GLU A 105 -40.68 -8.70 -12.81
N LEU A 106 -40.23 -9.64 -11.97
CA LEU A 106 -41.09 -10.64 -11.34
C LEU A 106 -42.18 -10.01 -10.47
N THR A 107 -41.88 -8.89 -9.81
CA THR A 107 -42.86 -8.13 -9.03
C THR A 107 -43.97 -7.60 -9.93
N LYS A 108 -43.60 -7.03 -11.09
CA LYS A 108 -44.55 -6.52 -12.07
C LYS A 108 -45.41 -7.63 -12.67
N GLU A 109 -44.81 -8.77 -13.02
CA GLU A 109 -45.56 -9.94 -13.53
C GLU A 109 -46.55 -10.47 -12.50
N ARG A 110 -46.12 -10.55 -11.23
CA ARG A 110 -46.98 -10.96 -10.12
C ARG A 110 -48.15 -10.00 -9.94
N ASP A 111 -47.91 -8.70 -9.99
CA ASP A 111 -48.96 -7.68 -9.84
C ASP A 111 -49.97 -7.76 -10.99
N GLN A 112 -49.52 -7.94 -12.24
CA GLN A 112 -50.40 -8.14 -13.39
C GLN A 112 -51.25 -9.40 -13.25
N ALA A 113 -50.65 -10.52 -12.84
CA ALA A 113 -51.39 -11.77 -12.65
C ALA A 113 -52.45 -11.68 -11.55
N LEU A 114 -52.25 -10.83 -10.53
CA LEU A 114 -53.26 -10.56 -9.51
C LEU A 114 -54.44 -9.77 -10.09
N GLU A 115 -54.18 -8.78 -10.93
CA GLU A 115 -55.22 -7.98 -11.62
C GLU A 115 -56.05 -8.84 -12.58
N ASP A 116 -55.38 -9.68 -13.38
CA ASP A 116 -56.03 -10.60 -14.30
C ASP A 116 -56.93 -11.61 -13.55
N ASN A 117 -56.44 -12.16 -12.44
CA ASN A 117 -57.23 -13.07 -11.59
C ASN A 117 -58.45 -12.39 -10.96
N ALA A 118 -58.32 -11.13 -10.53
CA ALA A 118 -59.45 -10.36 -10.02
C ALA A 118 -60.52 -10.18 -11.10
N THR A 119 -60.10 -9.77 -12.30
CA THR A 119 -60.99 -9.60 -13.46
C THR A 119 -61.70 -10.91 -13.84
N LEU A 120 -60.96 -12.02 -13.91
CA LEU A 120 -61.53 -13.34 -14.19
C LEU A 120 -62.51 -13.79 -13.11
N SER A 121 -62.23 -13.50 -11.83
CA SER A 121 -63.13 -13.83 -10.73
C SER A 121 -64.44 -13.05 -10.81
N GLU A 122 -64.40 -11.78 -11.19
CA GLU A 122 -65.59 -10.95 -11.42
C GLU A 122 -66.41 -11.47 -12.61
N ALA A 123 -65.75 -11.77 -13.74
CA ALA A 123 -66.42 -12.33 -14.92
C ALA A 123 -67.08 -13.69 -14.63
N LEU A 124 -66.40 -14.56 -13.87
CA LEU A 124 -66.96 -15.85 -13.44
C LEU A 124 -68.20 -15.67 -12.56
N LYS A 125 -68.20 -14.70 -11.65
CA LYS A 125 -69.39 -14.40 -10.82
C LYS A 125 -70.56 -13.93 -11.69
N ALA A 126 -70.31 -13.01 -12.62
CA ALA A 126 -71.34 -12.50 -13.52
C ALA A 126 -71.99 -13.64 -14.35
N LEU A 127 -71.17 -14.53 -14.94
CA LEU A 127 -71.66 -15.68 -15.69
C LEU A 127 -72.46 -16.66 -14.83
N GLN A 128 -72.02 -16.93 -13.59
CA GLN A 128 -72.75 -17.78 -12.66
C GLN A 128 -74.09 -17.19 -12.23
N ASP A 129 -74.17 -15.85 -12.14
CA ASP A 129 -75.41 -15.16 -11.81
C ASP A 129 -76.38 -15.16 -13.02
N GLU A 130 -75.87 -15.05 -14.25
CA GLU A 130 -76.65 -15.22 -15.49
C GLU A 130 -77.22 -16.65 -15.63
N GLU A 131 -76.39 -17.70 -15.46
CA GLU A 131 -76.87 -19.09 -15.53
C GLU A 131 -77.97 -19.38 -14.51
N LYS A 132 -77.84 -18.88 -13.27
CA LYS A 132 -78.88 -19.05 -12.23
C LYS A 132 -80.16 -18.30 -12.56
N GLY A 133 -80.07 -17.15 -13.25
CA GLY A 133 -81.21 -16.37 -13.70
C GLY A 133 -82.04 -17.11 -14.76
N ASP A 134 -81.37 -17.73 -15.74
CA ASP A 134 -82.02 -18.48 -16.82
C ASP A 134 -82.64 -19.82 -16.34
N ASP A 135 -82.02 -20.50 -15.38
CA ASP A 135 -82.56 -21.71 -14.76
C ASP A 135 -83.84 -21.45 -13.93
N ALA A 136 -83.99 -20.22 -13.39
CA ALA A 136 -85.21 -19.80 -12.71
C ALA A 136 -86.35 -19.48 -13.69
N ALA A 137 -86.03 -18.86 -14.83
CA ALA A 137 -87.01 -18.51 -15.86
C ALA A 137 -87.55 -19.75 -16.61
N THR A 138 -86.70 -20.76 -16.85
CA THR A 138 -87.11 -21.99 -17.55
C THR A 138 -87.96 -22.94 -16.69
N LYS A 139 -87.82 -22.92 -15.36
CA LYS A 139 -88.67 -23.71 -14.44
C LYS A 139 -90.08 -23.14 -14.26
N ASP A 140 -90.27 -21.83 -14.42
CA ASP A 140 -91.59 -21.19 -14.26
C ASP A 140 -92.44 -21.30 -15.55
N GLY A 141 -91.81 -21.33 -16.72
CA GLY A 141 -92.49 -21.49 -18.02
C GLY A 141 -93.04 -22.89 -18.33
N SER A 142 -92.79 -23.90 -17.49
CA SER A 142 -93.24 -25.30 -17.71
C SER A 142 -94.53 -25.67 -16.94
N LYS A 143 -95.15 -24.70 -16.24
CA LYS A 143 -96.50 -24.81 -15.66
C LYS A 143 -97.50 -23.97 -16.44
N ALA A 144 -97.86 -24.41 -17.64
CA ALA A 144 -99.04 -23.91 -18.37
C ALA A 144 -99.64 -25.03 -19.21
#